data_AF-A0AAV2DDN7-F1
#
_entry.id   AF-A0AAV2DDN7-F1
#
_cell.length_a   1.000
_cell.length_b   1.000
_cell.length_c   1.000
_cell.angle_alpha   90.00
_cell.angle_beta   90.00
_cell.angle_gamma   90.00
#
_symmetry.space_group_name_H-M   'P 1'
#
loop_
_entity.id
_entity.type
_entity.pdbx_description
1 polymer ?
#
loop_
_entity_poly.entity_id
_entity_poly.type
_entity_poly.pdbx_seq_one_letter_code
_entity_poly.pdbx_strand_id
1 'polypeptide(L)'
;MAEQQSPQPQQPPRTRTIGSFSRPSVENVQSPIRHPTIPNNNYEIKPETITMFANAVQFHGLVNENAQAHIKAFYKIMDGTKDNGVPQ
;
A
#
# COMPACT_ATOMS: atom_id res chain seq x y z
N MET A 1 -39.04 -43.04 8.95
CA MET A 1 -37.87 -43.08 8.04
C MET A 1 -37.00 -41.92 8.45
N ALA A 2 -35.86 -42.20 9.10
CA ALA A 2 -34.96 -41.17 9.64
C ALA A 2 -33.65 -41.24 8.85
N GLU A 3 -33.34 -40.17 8.12
CA GLU A 3 -32.11 -40.03 7.37
C GLU A 3 -30.96 -39.74 8.35
N GLN A 4 -30.07 -40.72 8.53
CA GLN A 4 -28.85 -40.56 9.29
C GLN A 4 -27.84 -39.77 8.46
N GLN A 5 -27.45 -38.61 8.97
CA GLN A 5 -26.42 -37.75 8.40
C GLN A 5 -25.04 -38.32 8.81
N SER A 6 -24.28 -38.84 7.84
CA SER A 6 -22.92 -39.32 8.05
C SER A 6 -22.00 -38.20 8.55
N PRO A 7 -21.08 -38.45 9.51
CA PRO A 7 -20.21 -37.42 10.04
C PRO A 7 -19.19 -36.96 8.99
N GLN A 8 -19.12 -35.65 8.73
CA GLN A 8 -18.07 -35.07 7.91
C GLN A 8 -16.71 -35.22 8.63
N PRO A 9 -15.64 -35.61 7.93
CA PRO A 9 -14.32 -35.69 8.53
C PRO A 9 -13.86 -34.29 8.94
N GLN A 10 -13.66 -34.09 10.25
CA GLN A 10 -13.00 -32.90 10.77
C GLN A 10 -11.57 -32.88 10.23
N GLN A 11 -11.23 -31.88 9.41
CA GLN A 11 -9.85 -31.72 8.92
C GLN A 11 -8.94 -31.49 10.14
N PRO A 12 -7.81 -32.20 10.25
CA PRO A 12 -6.89 -32.02 11.37
C PRO A 12 -6.36 -30.58 11.40
N PRO A 13 -5.94 -30.06 12.58
CA PRO A 13 -5.36 -28.74 12.71
C PRO A 13 -4.20 -28.60 11.71
N ARG A 14 -4.28 -27.61 10.81
CA ARG A 14 -3.23 -27.36 9.82
C ARG A 14 -1.99 -26.85 10.55
N THR A 15 -1.09 -27.75 10.93
CA THR A 15 0.27 -27.42 11.38
C THR A 15 1.03 -26.83 10.20
N ARG A 16 1.09 -25.50 10.12
CA ARG A 16 1.85 -24.77 9.10
C ARG A 16 3.22 -24.41 9.65
N THR A 17 4.28 -24.94 9.06
CA THR A 17 5.67 -24.51 9.33
C THR A 17 5.88 -23.10 8.78
N ILE A 18 6.74 -22.27 9.38
CA ILE A 18 7.00 -20.89 8.89
C ILE A 18 7.35 -20.87 7.39
N GLY A 19 8.10 -21.86 6.89
CA GLY A 19 8.45 -21.98 5.48
C GLY A 19 7.25 -22.15 4.52
N SER A 20 6.07 -22.53 5.02
CA SER A 20 4.85 -22.62 4.21
C SER A 20 4.24 -21.26 3.86
N PHE A 21 4.64 -20.18 4.55
CA PHE A 21 4.27 -18.81 4.20
C PHE A 21 5.25 -18.17 3.20
N SER A 22 6.41 -18.79 2.97
CA SER A 22 7.46 -18.26 2.08
C SER A 22 7.11 -18.38 0.59
N ARG A 23 6.04 -19.11 0.25
CA ARG A 23 5.52 -19.24 -1.11
C ARG A 23 4.08 -18.71 -1.14
N PRO A 24 3.88 -17.41 -1.40
CA PRO A 24 2.53 -16.92 -1.64
C PRO A 24 1.95 -17.69 -2.84
N SER A 25 0.76 -18.28 -2.67
CA SER A 25 0.02 -18.84 -3.79
C SER A 25 -0.29 -17.70 -4.77
N VAL A 26 0.09 -17.86 -6.03
CA VAL A 26 -0.18 -16.88 -7.09
C VAL A 26 -1.57 -17.03 -7.69
N GLU A 27 -2.28 -18.11 -7.36
CA GLU A 27 -3.65 -18.34 -7.81
C GLU A 27 -4.61 -17.48 -7.00
N ASN A 28 -5.35 -16.61 -7.69
CA ASN A 28 -6.30 -15.63 -7.12
C ASN A 28 -5.68 -14.57 -6.18
N VAL A 29 -4.44 -14.14 -6.44
CA VAL A 29 -3.93 -12.90 -5.83
C VAL A 29 -4.69 -11.72 -6.43
N GLN A 30 -5.88 -11.43 -5.90
CA GLN A 30 -6.36 -10.06 -5.89
C GLN A 30 -5.28 -9.27 -5.14
N SER A 31 -4.71 -8.26 -5.80
CA SER A 31 -3.83 -7.32 -5.13
C SER A 31 -4.53 -6.88 -3.82
N PRO A 32 -3.93 -7.13 -2.63
CA PRO A 32 -4.56 -6.75 -1.37
C PRO A 32 -4.74 -5.23 -1.29
N ILE A 33 -4.02 -4.49 -2.13
CA ILE A 33 -4.16 -3.06 -2.34
C ILE A 33 -5.30 -2.85 -3.34
N ARG A 34 -6.53 -2.79 -2.84
CA ARG A 34 -7.64 -2.23 -3.62
C ARG A 34 -7.58 -0.72 -3.50
N HIS A 35 -7.40 -0.04 -4.63
CA HIS A 35 -7.50 1.41 -4.67
C HIS A 35 -8.91 1.82 -4.23
N PRO A 36 -9.06 2.82 -3.33
CA PRO A 36 -10.38 3.32 -2.97
C PRO A 36 -11.08 3.87 -4.21
N THR A 37 -12.40 3.66 -4.30
CA THR A 37 -13.21 4.31 -5.34
C THR A 37 -13.21 5.81 -5.04
N ILE A 38 -12.44 6.58 -5.82
CA ILE A 38 -12.40 8.03 -5.73
C ILE A 38 -13.66 8.56 -6.44
N PRO A 39 -14.63 9.14 -5.71
CA PRO A 39 -15.93 9.54 -6.27
C PRO A 39 -15.83 10.75 -7.21
N ASN A 40 -14.68 11.43 -7.26
CA ASN A 40 -14.40 12.52 -8.17
C ASN A 40 -12.86 12.61 -8.37
N ASN A 41 -12.34 12.38 -9.57
CA ASN A 41 -10.91 12.46 -9.86
C ASN A 41 -10.47 13.93 -10.03
N ASN A 42 -10.75 14.75 -9.01
CA ASN A 42 -10.50 16.19 -9.00
C ASN A 42 -9.30 16.54 -8.11
N TYR A 43 -8.47 15.54 -7.78
CA TYR A 43 -7.20 15.76 -7.10
C TYR A 43 -6.24 16.39 -8.11
N GLU A 44 -6.07 17.70 -8.00
CA GLU A 44 -5.12 18.45 -8.80
C GLU A 44 -3.90 18.76 -7.93
N ILE A 45 -2.78 18.09 -8.22
CA ILE A 45 -1.49 18.51 -7.70
C ILE A 45 -1.12 19.80 -8.41
N LYS A 46 -1.05 20.89 -7.65
CA LYS A 46 -0.73 22.20 -8.22
C LYS A 46 0.65 22.17 -8.91
N PRO A 47 0.81 22.78 -10.10
CA PRO A 47 2.11 22.86 -10.78
C PRO A 47 3.23 23.45 -9.91
N GLU A 48 2.88 24.36 -9.00
CA GLU A 48 3.80 24.95 -8.02
C GLU A 48 4.35 23.90 -7.04
N THR A 49 3.50 22.98 -6.59
CA THR A 49 3.89 21.83 -5.74
C THR A 49 4.84 20.89 -6.47
N ILE A 50 4.54 20.58 -7.74
CA ILE A 50 5.43 19.77 -8.60
C ILE A 50 6.79 20.45 -8.76
N THR A 51 6.78 21.76 -9.02
CA THR A 51 8.00 22.58 -9.16
C THR A 51 8.80 22.59 -7.86
N MET A 52 8.14 22.74 -6.72
CA MET A 52 8.79 22.69 -5.41
C MET A 52 9.47 21.34 -5.19
N PHE A 53 8.83 20.21 -5.53
CA PHE A 53 9.46 18.90 -5.39
C PHE A 53 10.65 18.71 -6.34
N ALA A 54 10.50 19.11 -7.59
CA ALA A 54 11.54 19.01 -8.61
C ALA A 54 12.79 19.81 -8.26
N ASN A 55 12.68 20.86 -7.44
CA ASN A 55 13.83 21.69 -7.06
C ASN A 55 14.32 21.44 -5.62
N ALA A 56 13.45 21.09 -4.67
CA ALA A 56 13.79 21.06 -3.25
C ALA A 56 14.14 19.66 -2.70
N VAL A 57 13.66 18.58 -3.33
CA VAL A 57 13.84 17.21 -2.80
C VAL A 57 14.28 16.21 -3.86
N GLN A 58 14.92 16.69 -4.93
CA GLN A 58 15.55 15.80 -5.91
C GLN A 58 16.51 14.83 -5.22
N PHE A 59 16.40 13.56 -5.59
CA PHE A 59 17.26 12.48 -5.12
C PHE A 59 17.84 11.79 -6.35
N HIS A 60 19.16 11.82 -6.47
CA HIS A 60 19.88 11.34 -7.65
C HIS A 60 20.45 9.92 -7.46
N GLY A 61 20.35 9.35 -6.26
CA GLY A 61 20.88 8.03 -5.92
C GLY A 61 22.42 8.01 -5.78
N LEU A 62 23.03 9.16 -5.51
CA LEU A 62 24.47 9.26 -5.31
C LEU A 62 24.89 8.62 -3.99
N VAL A 63 26.13 8.13 -3.93
CA VAL A 63 26.65 7.40 -2.75
C VAL A 63 26.72 8.26 -1.48
N ASN A 64 26.75 9.58 -1.64
CA ASN A 64 26.80 10.57 -0.57
C ASN A 64 25.41 11.14 -0.22
N GLU A 65 24.37 10.83 -0.98
CA GLU A 65 23.02 11.29 -0.69
C GLU A 65 22.39 10.46 0.43
N ASN A 66 21.73 11.15 1.36
CA ASN A 66 21.04 10.51 2.47
C ASN A 66 19.56 10.34 2.15
N ALA A 67 19.17 9.17 1.67
CA ALA A 67 17.78 8.86 1.31
C ALA A 67 16.77 9.19 2.42
N GLN A 68 17.13 8.99 3.70
CA GLN A 68 16.24 9.30 4.82
C GLN A 68 16.02 10.81 5.01
N ALA A 69 17.02 11.63 4.67
CA ALA A 69 16.86 13.08 4.68
C ALA A 69 15.90 13.57 3.58
N HIS A 70 15.97 12.97 2.37
CA HIS A 70 15.06 13.29 1.27
C HIS A 70 13.61 12.92 1.62
N ILE A 71 13.37 11.76 2.22
CA ILE A 71 12.03 11.34 2.67
C ILE A 71 11.45 12.33 3.71
N LYS A 72 12.26 12.75 4.68
CA LYS A 72 11.82 13.75 5.69
C LYS A 72 11.49 15.10 5.05
N ALA A 73 12.31 15.54 4.09
CA ALA A 73 12.07 16.79 3.38
C ALA A 73 10.79 16.73 2.53
N PHE A 74 10.51 15.58 1.90
CA PHE A 74 9.27 15.34 1.18
C PHE A 74 8.04 15.47 2.09
N TYR A 75 8.04 14.81 3.26
CA TYR A 75 6.92 14.92 4.21
C TYR A 75 6.70 16.35 4.70
N LYS A 76 7.78 17.07 5.02
CA LYS A 76 7.68 18.48 5.44
C LYS A 76 6.99 19.36 4.38
N ILE A 77 7.24 19.10 3.11
CA ILE A 77 6.60 19.83 2.01
C ILE A 77 5.14 19.40 1.88
N MET A 78 4.86 18.09 1.96
CA MET A 78 3.50 17.54 1.87
C MET A 78 2.58 18.06 2.98
N ASP A 79 3.07 18.21 4.20
CA ASP A 79 2.31 18.76 5.34
C ASP A 79 1.80 20.19 5.06
N GLY A 80 2.53 20.96 4.24
CA GLY A 80 2.16 22.32 3.85
C GLY A 80 1.22 22.38 2.64
N THR A 81 1.06 21.29 1.89
CA THR A 81 0.24 21.26 0.68
C THR A 81 -1.16 20.75 1.01
N LYS A 82 -2.15 21.64 0.85
CA LYS A 82 -3.57 21.25 0.85
C LYS A 82 -3.93 20.68 -0.51
N ASP A 83 -4.25 19.39 -0.54
CA ASP A 83 -4.93 18.77 -1.68
C ASP A 83 -6.43 19.05 -1.59
N ASN A 84 -7.02 19.42 -2.73
CA ASN A 84 -8.46 19.65 -2.82
C ASN A 84 -9.20 18.31 -2.63
N GLY A 85 -9.81 18.10 -1.47
CA GLY A 85 -10.78 17.01 -1.24
C GLY A 85 -10.34 15.89 -0.30
N VAL A 86 -9.15 15.96 0.31
CA VAL A 86 -8.76 15.03 1.39
C VAL A 86 -9.07 15.70 2.74
N PRO A 87 -10.03 15.19 3.54
CA PRO A 87 -10.20 15.64 4.92
C PRO A 87 -8.94 15.31 5.73
N GLN A 88 -8.47 16.27 6.55
CA GLN A 88 -7.35 16.10 7.48
C GLN A 88 -7.71 15.15 8.62
#